data_AF-A0A2E3K8Q0-F1
#
_entry.id   AF-A0A2E3K8Q0-F1
#
_cell.length_a   1.000
_cell.length_b   1.000
_cell.length_c   1.000
_cell.angle_alpha   90.00
_cell.angle_beta   90.00
_cell.angle_gamma   90.00
#
_symmetry.space_group_name_H-M   'P 1'
#
loop_
_entity.id
_entity.type
_entity.pdbx_description
1 polymer ?
#
loop_
_entity_poly.entity_id
_entity_poly.type
_entity_poly.pdbx_seq_one_letter_code
_entity_poly.pdbx_strand_id
1 'polypeptide(L)'
;MNQVYLTTKEEHYTIRIESNRNKKLVEQKIKIISLLLILFSLTPSFACSKSRITEAKNLISIGHFKEALEILEKLNDNKSSEVLLILGNIFNGNSTYKVNYKKAFSFYKKSAELGNAEAAYNLGVLFYEGRGIPQNYTKAFNWYSKSSKDGFAPAQNNLGFLYQKGFGTNQSTATAYGWYSIAAANGSIAGLKNREFLLAELLENEGSDTVSDIQTQALECVKNNYVDCFAGE
;
A
#
# COMPACT_ATOMS: atom_id res chain seq x y z
N MET A 1 -32.77 35.28 -22.62
CA MET A 1 -32.01 34.16 -22.01
C MET A 1 -31.72 33.15 -23.11
N ASN A 2 -30.46 32.82 -23.35
CA ASN A 2 -30.10 31.78 -24.32
C ASN A 2 -29.69 30.53 -23.55
N GLN A 3 -30.30 29.39 -23.88
CA GLN A 3 -29.94 28.08 -23.35
C GLN A 3 -29.22 27.31 -24.48
N VAL A 4 -28.09 26.67 -24.15
CA VAL A 4 -27.34 25.83 -25.08
C VAL A 4 -27.22 24.45 -24.43
N TYR A 5 -27.64 23.42 -25.16
CA TYR A 5 -27.63 22.03 -24.71
C TYR A 5 -26.56 21.25 -25.47
N LEU A 6 -25.77 20.44 -24.76
CA LEU A 6 -24.79 19.54 -25.35
C LEU A 6 -25.12 18.10 -24.90
N THR A 7 -25.07 17.16 -25.84
CA THR A 7 -25.22 15.72 -25.59
C THR A 7 -24.02 15.00 -26.16
N THR A 8 -23.43 14.07 -25.40
CA THR A 8 -22.39 13.16 -25.88
C THR A 8 -22.81 11.72 -25.63
N LYS A 9 -22.23 10.77 -26.39
CA LYS A 9 -22.80 9.44 -26.63
C LYS A 9 -22.80 8.47 -25.44
N GLU A 10 -22.12 8.76 -24.33
CA GLU A 10 -21.98 7.75 -23.26
C GLU A 10 -22.36 8.20 -21.84
N GLU A 11 -22.49 9.49 -21.53
CA GLU A 11 -23.07 9.95 -20.26
C GLU A 11 -23.79 11.31 -20.43
N HIS A 12 -25.01 11.44 -19.89
CA HIS A 12 -25.84 12.64 -20.02
C HIS A 12 -25.44 13.71 -18.98
N TYR A 13 -24.50 14.58 -19.33
CA TYR A 13 -24.21 15.78 -18.54
C TYR A 13 -24.94 17.00 -19.13
N THR A 14 -25.85 17.59 -18.36
CA THR A 14 -26.55 18.82 -18.75
C THR A 14 -25.91 20.02 -18.08
N ILE A 15 -25.10 20.78 -18.81
CA ILE A 15 -24.48 22.01 -18.29
C ILE A 15 -25.33 23.22 -18.69
N ARG A 16 -25.96 23.89 -17.72
CA ARG A 16 -26.72 25.13 -17.92
C ARG A 16 -25.83 26.32 -17.63
N ILE A 17 -25.53 27.14 -18.64
CA ILE A 17 -24.75 28.36 -18.49
C ILE A 17 -25.68 29.56 -18.70
N GLU A 18 -25.99 30.28 -17.63
CA GLU A 18 -26.68 31.58 -17.72
C GLU A 18 -25.63 32.69 -17.80
N SER A 19 -25.51 33.35 -18.95
CA SER A 19 -24.55 34.44 -19.14
C SER A 19 -25.20 35.64 -19.82
N ASN A 20 -25.01 36.82 -19.24
CA ASN A 20 -25.44 38.11 -19.80
C ASN A 20 -24.35 38.76 -20.67
N ARG A 21 -23.34 37.99 -21.10
CA ARG A 21 -22.20 38.47 -21.89
C ARG A 21 -22.30 38.09 -23.36
N ASN A 22 -21.63 38.88 -24.19
CA ASN A 22 -21.53 38.82 -25.65
C ASN A 22 -21.48 37.38 -26.19
N LYS A 23 -22.48 36.99 -27.00
CA LYS A 23 -22.74 35.61 -27.49
C LYS A 23 -21.48 34.93 -28.05
N LYS A 24 -20.63 35.69 -28.75
CA LYS A 24 -19.38 35.20 -29.35
C LYS A 24 -18.34 34.74 -28.32
N LEU A 25 -18.27 35.39 -27.16
CA LEU A 25 -17.36 35.01 -26.07
C LEU A 25 -17.86 33.76 -25.33
N VAL A 26 -19.18 33.63 -25.17
CA VAL A 26 -19.81 32.44 -24.58
C VAL A 26 -19.58 31.23 -25.48
N GLU A 27 -19.79 31.37 -26.79
CA GLU A 27 -19.51 30.29 -27.77
C GLU A 27 -18.03 29.89 -27.79
N GLN A 28 -17.08 30.84 -27.68
CA GLN A 28 -15.66 30.52 -27.59
C GLN A 28 -15.32 29.77 -26.30
N LYS A 29 -15.86 30.19 -25.15
CA LYS A 29 -15.65 29.49 -23.87
C LYS A 29 -16.25 28.09 -23.87
N ILE A 30 -17.43 27.92 -24.47
CA ILE A 30 -18.05 26.59 -24.65
C ILE A 30 -17.18 25.71 -25.53
N LYS A 31 -16.68 26.22 -26.67
CA LYS A 31 -15.76 25.47 -27.54
C LYS A 31 -14.48 25.05 -26.80
N ILE A 32 -13.93 25.90 -25.96
CA ILE A 32 -12.73 25.58 -25.15
C ILE A 32 -13.06 24.52 -24.09
N ILE A 33 -14.19 24.62 -23.38
CA ILE A 33 -14.61 23.61 -22.40
C ILE A 33 -14.89 22.26 -23.08
N SER A 34 -15.59 22.26 -24.22
CA SER A 34 -15.81 21.06 -25.01
C SER A 34 -14.50 20.47 -25.51
N LEU A 35 -13.54 21.29 -25.97
CA LEU A 35 -12.22 20.82 -26.39
C LEU A 35 -11.40 20.28 -25.22
N LEU A 36 -11.50 20.88 -24.03
CA LEU A 36 -10.87 20.39 -22.80
C LEU A 36 -11.49 19.08 -22.32
N LEU A 37 -12.82 18.92 -22.41
CA LEU A 37 -13.51 17.66 -22.12
C LEU A 37 -13.15 16.57 -23.13
N ILE A 38 -13.01 16.93 -24.41
CA ILE A 38 -12.51 16.03 -25.45
C ILE A 38 -11.04 15.67 -25.18
N LEU A 39 -10.19 16.61 -24.78
CA LEU A 39 -8.80 16.33 -24.38
C LEU A 39 -8.73 15.45 -23.12
N PHE A 40 -9.69 15.57 -22.21
CA PHE A 40 -9.84 14.72 -21.02
C PHE A 40 -10.35 13.31 -21.37
N SER A 41 -11.17 13.15 -22.42
CA SER A 41 -11.57 11.84 -22.95
C SER A 41 -10.58 11.24 -23.95
N LEU A 42 -9.69 12.06 -24.53
CA LEU A 42 -8.57 11.66 -25.39
C LEU A 42 -7.31 11.23 -24.62
N THR A 43 -7.38 11.11 -23.29
CA THR A 43 -6.49 10.23 -22.52
C THR A 43 -7.24 8.94 -22.10
N PRO A 44 -7.66 8.10 -23.05
CA PRO A 44 -8.44 6.89 -22.76
C PRO A 44 -7.69 5.87 -21.89
N SER A 45 -6.37 6.00 -21.70
CA SER A 45 -5.57 4.99 -21.00
C SER A 45 -5.79 4.96 -19.48
N PHE A 46 -6.16 6.07 -18.84
CA PHE A 46 -6.20 6.15 -17.37
C PHE A 46 -7.58 5.86 -16.76
N ALA A 47 -8.66 6.34 -17.37
CA ALA A 47 -10.02 6.01 -16.92
C ALA A 47 -10.36 4.53 -17.21
N CYS A 48 -9.86 3.99 -18.33
CA CYS A 48 -10.06 2.59 -18.71
C CYS A 48 -9.29 1.62 -17.78
N SER A 49 -8.06 1.96 -17.36
CA SER A 49 -7.23 1.05 -16.56
C SER A 49 -7.78 0.80 -15.15
N LYS A 50 -8.28 1.84 -14.46
CA LYS A 50 -8.87 1.69 -13.10
C LYS A 50 -10.13 0.80 -13.12
N SER A 51 -10.94 0.93 -14.18
CA SER A 51 -12.10 0.07 -14.40
C SER A 51 -11.69 -1.40 -14.60
N ARG A 52 -10.66 -1.65 -15.41
CA ARG A 52 -10.12 -3.00 -15.68
C ARG A 52 -9.47 -3.66 -14.47
N ILE A 53 -8.78 -2.91 -13.59
CA ILE A 53 -8.24 -3.45 -12.33
C ILE A 53 -9.39 -3.91 -11.42
N THR A 54 -10.48 -3.14 -11.36
CA THR A 54 -11.66 -3.48 -10.57
C THR A 54 -12.32 -4.76 -11.09
N GLU A 55 -12.46 -4.89 -12.41
CA GLU A 55 -12.91 -6.12 -13.07
C GLU A 55 -12.04 -7.33 -12.68
N ALA A 56 -10.70 -7.19 -12.73
CA ALA A 56 -9.79 -8.26 -12.34
C ALA A 56 -9.92 -8.65 -10.85
N LYS A 57 -10.09 -7.67 -9.94
CA LYS A 57 -10.32 -7.95 -8.51
C LYS A 57 -11.64 -8.70 -8.27
N ASN A 58 -12.71 -8.33 -8.99
CA ASN A 58 -13.98 -9.03 -8.90
C ASN A 58 -13.86 -10.47 -9.39
N LEU A 59 -13.17 -10.69 -10.53
CA LEU A 59 -12.89 -12.04 -11.04
C LEU A 59 -12.10 -12.88 -10.02
N ILE A 60 -11.09 -12.29 -9.38
CA ILE A 60 -10.32 -12.92 -8.29
C ILE A 60 -11.25 -13.34 -7.14
N SER A 61 -12.17 -12.48 -6.71
CA SER A 61 -13.07 -12.78 -5.58
C SER A 61 -14.04 -13.93 -5.85
N ILE A 62 -14.36 -14.21 -7.12
CA ILE A 62 -15.23 -15.32 -7.53
C ILE A 62 -14.43 -16.55 -8.01
N GLY A 63 -13.10 -16.52 -7.93
CA GLY A 63 -12.22 -17.64 -8.29
C GLY A 63 -11.81 -17.73 -9.76
N HIS A 64 -12.13 -16.71 -10.57
CA HIS A 64 -11.83 -16.65 -12.00
C HIS A 64 -10.41 -16.10 -12.25
N PHE A 65 -9.40 -16.81 -11.75
CA PHE A 65 -8.00 -16.35 -11.77
C PHE A 65 -7.41 -16.26 -13.16
N LYS A 66 -7.82 -17.14 -14.08
CA LYS A 66 -7.27 -17.17 -15.43
C LYS A 66 -7.65 -15.90 -16.18
N GLU A 67 -8.94 -15.55 -16.17
CA GLU A 67 -9.44 -14.32 -16.77
C GLU A 67 -8.80 -13.10 -16.10
N ALA A 68 -8.75 -13.06 -14.76
CA ALA A 68 -8.12 -11.96 -14.03
C ALA A 68 -6.64 -11.78 -14.43
N LEU A 69 -5.88 -12.87 -14.57
CA LEU A 69 -4.49 -12.83 -15.01
C LEU A 69 -4.36 -12.28 -16.44
N GLU A 70 -5.22 -12.67 -17.36
CA GLU A 70 -5.21 -12.12 -18.72
C GLU A 70 -5.44 -10.61 -18.72
N ILE A 71 -6.31 -10.10 -17.83
CA ILE A 71 -6.49 -8.66 -17.63
C ILE A 71 -5.21 -8.02 -17.08
N LEU A 72 -4.71 -8.53 -15.96
CA LEU A 72 -3.59 -7.94 -15.22
C LEU A 72 -2.29 -7.99 -16.00
N GLU A 73 -2.04 -9.06 -16.76
CA GLU A 73 -0.85 -9.19 -17.62
C GLU A 73 -0.89 -8.18 -18.78
N LYS A 74 -2.06 -7.91 -19.37
CA LYS A 74 -2.23 -6.86 -20.39
C LYS A 74 -2.03 -5.45 -19.82
N LEU A 75 -2.42 -5.24 -18.56
CA LEU A 75 -2.21 -3.98 -17.85
C LEU A 75 -0.79 -3.81 -17.31
N ASN A 76 0.00 -4.89 -17.26
CA ASN A 76 1.33 -4.88 -16.68
C ASN A 76 2.36 -4.27 -17.64
N ASP A 77 2.42 -2.94 -17.66
CA ASP A 77 3.50 -2.17 -18.27
C ASP A 77 4.76 -2.07 -17.36
N ASN A 78 4.80 -2.84 -16.26
CA ASN A 78 5.76 -2.78 -15.17
C ASN A 78 5.84 -1.43 -14.41
N LYS A 79 4.85 -0.54 -14.54
CA LYS A 79 4.84 0.76 -13.82
C LYS A 79 3.76 0.88 -12.76
N SER A 80 2.71 0.06 -12.82
CA SER A 80 1.68 0.04 -11.78
C SER A 80 2.08 -0.86 -10.61
N SER A 81 2.42 -0.26 -9.47
CA SER A 81 2.74 -1.00 -8.25
C SER A 81 1.55 -1.81 -7.74
N GLU A 82 0.32 -1.34 -7.95
CA GLU A 82 -0.91 -2.04 -7.61
C GLU A 82 -1.11 -3.31 -8.46
N VAL A 83 -0.95 -3.23 -9.79
CA VAL A 83 -1.08 -4.42 -10.67
C VAL A 83 -0.03 -5.46 -10.31
N LEU A 84 1.21 -5.03 -10.06
CA LEU A 84 2.29 -5.91 -9.64
C LEU A 84 2.00 -6.56 -8.28
N LEU A 85 1.45 -5.83 -7.31
CA LEU A 85 1.05 -6.38 -6.01
C LEU A 85 -0.02 -7.47 -6.19
N ILE A 86 -1.06 -7.22 -7.00
CA ILE A 86 -2.14 -8.18 -7.24
C ILE A 86 -1.60 -9.44 -7.91
N LEU A 87 -0.75 -9.31 -8.94
CA LEU A 87 -0.07 -10.44 -9.58
C LEU A 87 0.74 -11.24 -8.56
N GLY A 88 1.52 -10.56 -7.70
CA GLY A 88 2.25 -11.19 -6.61
C GLY A 88 1.36 -12.01 -5.69
N ASN A 89 0.23 -11.43 -5.26
CA ASN A 89 -0.76 -12.08 -4.38
C ASN A 89 -1.37 -13.34 -5.01
N ILE A 90 -1.69 -13.32 -6.30
CA ILE A 90 -2.20 -14.49 -7.03
C ILE A 90 -1.17 -15.64 -7.01
N PHE A 91 0.10 -15.34 -7.29
CA PHE A 91 1.15 -16.36 -7.33
C PHE A 91 1.62 -16.82 -5.94
N ASN A 92 1.42 -16.03 -4.89
CA ASN A 92 1.78 -16.41 -3.51
C ASN A 92 0.85 -17.49 -2.94
N GLY A 93 -0.36 -17.66 -3.49
CA GLY A 93 -1.24 -18.76 -3.14
C GLY A 93 -2.33 -18.45 -2.13
N ASN A 94 -2.74 -17.18 -1.98
CA ASN A 94 -3.86 -16.82 -1.10
C ASN A 94 -5.23 -17.29 -1.64
N SER A 95 -5.28 -17.98 -2.77
CA SER A 95 -6.48 -17.99 -3.60
C SER A 95 -6.69 -19.23 -4.49
N THR A 96 -6.27 -20.44 -4.09
CA THR A 96 -6.50 -21.72 -4.83
C THR A 96 -5.87 -21.84 -6.23
N TYR A 97 -5.32 -20.76 -6.78
CA TYR A 97 -4.51 -20.76 -8.00
C TYR A 97 -3.14 -21.41 -7.77
N LYS A 98 -2.53 -21.94 -8.84
CA LYS A 98 -1.24 -22.68 -8.78
C LYS A 98 -0.13 -21.77 -8.22
N VAL A 99 0.26 -22.05 -6.98
CA VAL A 99 1.31 -21.33 -6.25
C VAL A 99 2.62 -21.33 -7.02
N ASN A 100 3.25 -20.16 -7.13
CA ASN A 100 4.58 -19.97 -7.67
C ASN A 100 5.29 -18.82 -6.95
N TYR A 101 5.96 -19.15 -5.85
CA TYR A 101 6.67 -18.18 -5.02
C TYR A 101 7.79 -17.43 -5.76
N LYS A 102 8.43 -18.04 -6.77
CA LYS A 102 9.45 -17.34 -7.58
C LYS A 102 8.84 -16.22 -8.42
N LYS A 103 7.65 -16.43 -8.99
CA LYS A 103 6.89 -15.37 -9.67
C LYS A 103 6.40 -14.32 -8.67
N ALA A 104 5.84 -14.75 -7.54
CA ALA A 104 5.39 -13.83 -6.48
C ALA A 104 6.53 -12.91 -6.03
N PHE A 105 7.71 -13.47 -5.76
CA PHE A 105 8.92 -12.73 -5.43
C PHE A 105 9.25 -11.66 -6.47
N SER A 106 9.26 -12.02 -7.77
CA SER A 106 9.57 -11.07 -8.83
C SER A 106 8.57 -9.91 -8.89
N PHE A 107 7.29 -10.18 -8.67
CA PHE A 107 6.25 -9.14 -8.70
C PHE A 107 6.29 -8.24 -7.47
N TYR A 108 6.41 -8.83 -6.27
CA TYR A 108 6.56 -8.07 -5.03
C TYR A 108 7.81 -7.18 -5.05
N LYS A 109 8.95 -7.69 -5.53
CA LYS A 109 10.18 -6.90 -5.66
C LYS A 109 9.98 -5.66 -6.53
N LYS A 110 9.40 -5.82 -7.73
CA LYS A 110 9.10 -4.68 -8.62
C LYS A 110 8.12 -3.69 -7.98
N SER A 111 7.05 -4.20 -7.35
CA SER A 111 6.05 -3.35 -6.69
C SER A 111 6.62 -2.57 -5.50
N ALA A 112 7.46 -3.22 -4.68
CA ALA A 112 8.14 -2.61 -3.54
C ALA A 112 9.22 -1.60 -3.96
N GLU A 113 9.88 -1.82 -5.11
CA GLU A 113 10.80 -0.85 -5.73
C GLU A 113 10.06 0.40 -6.22
N LEU A 114 8.78 0.28 -6.59
CA LEU A 114 7.89 1.40 -6.89
C LEU A 114 7.23 2.03 -5.64
N GLY A 115 7.65 1.65 -4.43
CA GLY A 115 7.19 2.25 -3.18
C GLY A 115 5.89 1.67 -2.61
N ASN A 116 5.45 0.49 -3.06
CA ASN A 116 4.30 -0.15 -2.43
C ASN A 116 4.69 -0.86 -1.12
N ALA A 117 4.18 -0.36 0.01
CA ALA A 117 4.48 -0.87 1.34
C ALA A 117 4.00 -2.31 1.54
N GLU A 118 2.79 -2.67 1.12
CA GLU A 118 2.27 -4.04 1.25
C GLU A 118 3.14 -5.04 0.47
N ALA A 119 3.61 -4.67 -0.72
CA ALA A 119 4.53 -5.50 -1.48
C ALA A 119 5.90 -5.64 -0.80
N ALA A 120 6.42 -4.55 -0.20
CA ALA A 120 7.65 -4.61 0.60
C ALA A 120 7.48 -5.55 1.80
N TYR A 121 6.35 -5.49 2.50
CA TYR A 121 5.99 -6.43 3.56
C TYR A 121 5.96 -7.87 3.05
N ASN A 122 5.22 -8.16 1.98
CA ASN A 122 5.09 -9.52 1.43
C ASN A 122 6.45 -10.07 0.95
N LEU A 123 7.31 -9.21 0.40
CA LEU A 123 8.68 -9.58 0.06
C LEU A 123 9.51 -9.94 1.31
N GLY A 124 9.34 -9.18 2.40
CA GLY A 124 9.91 -9.50 3.70
C GLY A 124 9.45 -10.86 4.22
N VAL A 125 8.16 -11.18 4.07
CA VAL A 125 7.60 -12.51 4.42
C VAL A 125 8.28 -13.62 3.63
N LEU A 126 8.44 -13.47 2.31
CA LEU A 126 9.12 -14.49 1.49
C LEU A 126 10.56 -14.74 1.94
N PHE A 127 11.30 -13.69 2.30
CA PHE A 127 12.65 -13.82 2.86
C PHE A 127 12.66 -14.44 4.26
N TYR A 128 11.71 -14.08 5.11
CA TYR A 128 11.60 -14.61 6.47
C TYR A 128 11.29 -16.11 6.46
N GLU A 129 10.43 -16.57 5.56
CA GLU A 129 9.98 -17.96 5.50
C GLU A 129 10.80 -18.84 4.55
N GLY A 130 11.58 -18.24 3.64
CA GLY A 130 12.31 -18.99 2.61
C GLY A 130 11.40 -19.64 1.56
N ARG A 131 10.24 -19.01 1.26
CA ARG A 131 9.28 -19.56 0.29
C ARG A 131 9.71 -19.24 -1.14
N GLY A 132 10.13 -20.27 -1.88
CA GLY A 132 10.57 -20.16 -3.28
C GLY A 132 11.91 -19.46 -3.51
N ILE A 133 12.51 -18.93 -2.45
CA ILE A 133 13.82 -18.28 -2.40
C ILE A 133 14.52 -18.68 -1.09
N PRO A 134 15.85 -18.59 -0.99
CA PRO A 134 16.55 -18.87 0.27
C PRO A 134 16.09 -17.93 1.39
N GLN A 135 15.89 -18.50 2.58
CA GLN A 135 15.58 -17.74 3.79
C GLN A 135 16.72 -16.76 4.09
N ASN A 136 16.37 -15.54 4.49
CA ASN A 136 17.33 -14.52 4.88
C ASN A 136 16.70 -13.46 5.81
N TYR A 137 16.96 -13.56 7.10
CA TYR A 137 16.38 -12.66 8.09
C TYR A 137 16.84 -11.20 7.95
N THR A 138 18.10 -10.95 7.57
CA THR A 138 18.59 -9.58 7.32
C THR A 138 17.85 -8.91 6.18
N LYS A 139 17.56 -9.65 5.09
CA LYS A 139 16.73 -9.13 3.99
C LYS A 139 15.29 -8.93 4.42
N ALA A 140 14.72 -9.85 5.19
CA ALA A 140 13.38 -9.68 5.75
C ALA A 140 13.29 -8.41 6.62
N PHE A 141 14.27 -8.21 7.51
CA PHE A 141 14.42 -7.01 8.34
C PHE A 141 14.41 -5.75 7.47
N ASN A 142 15.27 -5.68 6.44
CA ASN A 142 15.35 -4.50 5.57
C ASN A 142 14.02 -4.18 4.87
N TRP A 143 13.31 -5.20 4.38
CA TRP A 143 12.03 -5.00 3.69
C TRP A 143 10.88 -4.65 4.64
N TYR A 144 10.82 -5.26 5.83
CA TYR A 144 9.89 -4.83 6.87
C TYR A 144 10.17 -3.40 7.31
N SER A 145 11.44 -3.04 7.56
CA SER A 145 11.84 -1.67 7.90
C SER A 145 11.41 -0.67 6.83
N LYS A 146 11.55 -0.99 5.54
CA LYS A 146 11.05 -0.13 4.46
C LYS A 146 9.52 0.02 4.53
N SER A 147 8.79 -1.09 4.64
CA SER A 147 7.32 -1.07 4.73
C SER A 147 6.79 -0.38 5.99
N SER A 148 7.50 -0.48 7.12
CA SER A 148 7.14 0.12 8.40
C SER A 148 7.23 1.64 8.37
N LYS A 149 8.21 2.19 7.62
CA LYS A 149 8.38 3.64 7.39
C LYS A 149 7.26 4.25 6.53
N ASP A 150 6.54 3.42 5.78
CA ASP A 150 5.33 3.83 5.06
C ASP A 150 4.05 3.64 5.89
N GLY A 151 4.19 3.32 7.19
CA GLY A 151 3.06 3.19 8.12
C GLY A 151 2.32 1.85 8.08
N PHE A 152 2.88 0.83 7.42
CA PHE A 152 2.19 -0.45 7.30
C PHE A 152 2.25 -1.25 8.61
N ALA A 153 1.15 -1.25 9.36
CA ALA A 153 1.08 -1.84 10.70
C ALA A 153 1.49 -3.34 10.79
N PRO A 154 1.19 -4.22 9.81
CA PRO A 154 1.71 -5.58 9.81
C PRO A 154 3.24 -5.66 9.75
N ALA A 155 3.88 -4.76 8.98
CA ALA A 155 5.34 -4.68 8.94
C ALA A 155 5.92 -4.17 10.25
N GLN A 156 5.28 -3.18 10.88
CA GLN A 156 5.69 -2.65 12.19
C GLN A 156 5.65 -3.75 13.26
N ASN A 157 4.57 -4.55 13.28
CA ASN A 157 4.48 -5.70 14.15
C ASN A 157 5.59 -6.73 13.89
N ASN A 158 5.82 -7.10 12.63
CA ASN A 158 6.86 -8.09 12.31
C ASN A 158 8.27 -7.56 12.59
N LEU A 159 8.50 -6.26 12.45
CA LEU A 159 9.76 -5.62 12.82
C LEU A 159 10.00 -5.69 14.33
N GLY A 160 8.96 -5.43 15.15
CA GLY A 160 9.01 -5.64 16.59
C GLY A 160 9.36 -7.09 16.94
N PHE A 161 8.79 -8.06 16.24
CA PHE A 161 9.13 -9.47 16.41
C PHE A 161 10.58 -9.80 16.06
N LEU A 162 11.13 -9.21 14.99
CA LEU A 162 12.54 -9.41 14.62
C LEU A 162 13.49 -8.88 15.69
N TYR A 163 13.22 -7.70 16.27
CA TYR A 163 13.98 -7.18 17.41
C TYR A 163 13.82 -8.05 18.66
N GLN A 164 12.61 -8.54 18.95
CA GLN A 164 12.38 -9.42 20.10
C GLN A 164 13.18 -10.73 20.01
N LYS A 165 13.42 -11.23 18.79
CA LYS A 165 14.14 -12.50 18.54
C LYS A 165 15.58 -12.34 18.09
N GLY A 166 16.05 -11.13 17.81
CA GLY A 166 17.38 -10.90 17.23
C GLY A 166 17.53 -11.48 15.81
N PHE A 167 16.44 -11.49 15.02
CA PHE A 167 16.46 -12.03 13.67
C PHE A 167 16.83 -10.97 12.64
N GLY A 168 18.04 -11.08 12.09
CA GLY A 168 18.54 -10.12 11.10
C GLY A 168 18.94 -8.76 11.70
N THR A 169 18.90 -8.65 13.02
CA THR A 169 19.26 -7.48 13.85
C THR A 169 19.70 -7.98 15.24
N ASN A 170 20.21 -7.10 16.10
CA ASN A 170 20.46 -7.43 17.50
C ASN A 170 19.13 -7.53 18.28
N GLN A 171 19.08 -8.43 19.26
CA GLN A 171 17.90 -8.56 20.10
C GLN A 171 17.73 -7.32 20.99
N SER A 172 16.51 -6.78 21.07
CA SER A 172 16.16 -5.68 21.97
C SER A 172 14.68 -5.71 22.34
N THR A 173 14.37 -5.91 23.63
CA THR A 173 13.00 -5.88 24.16
C THR A 173 12.42 -4.46 24.11
N ALA A 174 13.23 -3.43 24.39
CA ALA A 174 12.82 -2.03 24.34
C ALA A 174 12.41 -1.62 22.91
N THR A 175 13.24 -1.91 21.91
CA THR A 175 12.97 -1.58 20.50
C THR A 175 11.79 -2.38 19.97
N ALA A 176 11.65 -3.65 20.37
CA ALA A 176 10.49 -4.47 20.04
C ALA A 176 9.19 -3.86 20.60
N TYR A 177 9.19 -3.48 21.87
CA TYR A 177 8.07 -2.82 22.52
C TYR A 177 7.70 -1.49 21.84
N GLY A 178 8.70 -0.71 21.40
CA GLY A 178 8.51 0.50 20.60
C GLY A 178 7.79 0.24 19.28
N TRP A 179 8.28 -0.71 18.47
CA TRP A 179 7.65 -1.07 17.21
C TRP A 179 6.24 -1.65 17.37
N TYR A 180 6.01 -2.47 18.39
CA TYR A 180 4.66 -2.94 18.71
C TYR A 180 3.72 -1.80 19.14
N SER A 181 4.25 -0.79 19.84
CA SER A 181 3.50 0.42 20.20
C SER A 181 3.08 1.23 18.98
N ILE A 182 3.96 1.41 17.99
CA ILE A 182 3.62 2.06 16.72
C ILE A 182 2.55 1.25 15.98
N ALA A 183 2.72 -0.07 15.88
CA ALA A 183 1.74 -0.94 15.22
C ALA A 183 0.36 -0.82 15.89
N ALA A 184 0.31 -0.81 17.23
CA ALA A 184 -0.92 -0.64 18.00
C ALA A 184 -1.57 0.73 17.78
N ALA A 185 -0.77 1.82 17.72
CA ALA A 185 -1.26 3.16 17.40
C ALA A 185 -1.88 3.23 15.99
N ASN A 186 -1.41 2.39 15.07
CA ASN A 186 -1.98 2.20 13.74
C ASN A 186 -3.10 1.15 13.66
N GLY A 187 -3.69 0.77 14.80
CA GLY A 187 -4.85 -0.13 14.87
C GLY A 187 -4.52 -1.63 14.84
N SER A 188 -3.25 -2.02 14.91
CA SER A 188 -2.88 -3.44 14.97
C SER A 188 -3.21 -4.06 16.33
N ILE A 189 -4.20 -4.95 16.36
CA ILE A 189 -4.52 -5.76 17.54
C ILE A 189 -3.36 -6.68 17.92
N ALA A 190 -2.63 -7.22 16.93
CA ALA A 190 -1.46 -8.04 17.19
C ALA A 190 -0.33 -7.22 17.85
N GLY A 191 -0.09 -6.00 17.34
CA GLY A 191 0.85 -5.07 17.95
C GLY A 191 0.49 -4.74 19.40
N LEU A 192 -0.79 -4.47 19.67
CA LEU A 192 -1.27 -4.23 21.03
C LEU A 192 -0.98 -5.41 21.96
N LYS A 193 -1.36 -6.63 21.56
CA LYS A 193 -1.14 -7.84 22.35
C LYS A 193 0.36 -8.12 22.58
N ASN A 194 1.19 -7.96 21.56
CA ASN A 194 2.62 -8.21 21.67
C ASN A 194 3.31 -7.17 22.56
N ARG A 195 2.88 -5.91 22.50
CA ARG A 195 3.33 -4.86 23.43
C ARG A 195 2.95 -5.20 24.88
N GLU A 196 1.70 -5.57 25.11
CA GLU A 196 1.20 -5.95 26.45
C GLU A 196 1.94 -7.16 27.01
N PHE A 197 2.25 -8.14 26.16
CA PHE A 197 3.06 -9.29 26.53
C PHE A 197 4.46 -8.91 27.03
N LEU A 198 5.11 -7.91 26.41
CA LEU A 198 6.45 -7.45 26.79
C LEU A 198 6.45 -6.43 27.95
N LEU A 199 5.28 -5.89 28.33
CA LEU A 199 5.20 -4.78 29.28
C LEU A 199 5.77 -5.14 30.66
N ALA A 200 5.41 -6.32 31.18
CA ALA A 200 5.87 -6.75 32.50
C ALA A 200 7.40 -6.90 32.56
N GLU A 201 7.98 -7.60 31.58
CA GLU A 201 9.43 -7.78 31.45
C GLU A 201 10.17 -6.42 31.35
N LEU A 202 9.63 -5.50 30.55
CA LEU A 202 10.25 -4.19 30.35
C LEU A 202 10.16 -3.31 31.62
N LEU A 203 9.03 -3.36 32.35
CA LEU A 203 8.88 -2.64 33.62
C LEU A 203 9.83 -3.17 34.70
N GLU A 204 10.03 -4.49 34.77
CA GLU A 204 10.93 -5.11 35.74
C GLU A 204 12.41 -4.78 35.46
N ASN A 205 12.81 -4.75 34.19
CA ASN A 205 14.21 -4.58 33.80
C ASN A 205 14.64 -3.11 33.64
N GLU A 206 13.75 -2.26 33.11
CA GLU A 206 14.08 -0.89 32.68
C GLU A 206 13.28 0.20 33.43
N GLY A 207 12.26 -0.18 34.21
CA GLY A 207 11.44 0.74 34.98
C GLY A 207 10.33 1.47 34.19
N SER A 208 9.44 2.14 34.93
CA SER A 208 8.26 2.81 34.37
C SER A 208 8.58 4.00 33.48
N ASP A 209 9.63 4.74 33.80
CA ASP A 209 10.01 5.96 33.07
C ASP A 209 10.44 5.62 31.65
N THR A 210 11.28 4.59 31.50
CA THR A 210 11.70 4.05 30.19
C THR A 210 10.52 3.59 29.36
N VAL A 211 9.55 2.88 29.96
CA VAL A 211 8.33 2.45 29.25
C VAL A 211 7.52 3.65 28.74
N SER A 212 7.37 4.68 29.57
CA SER A 212 6.66 5.93 29.22
C SER A 212 7.38 6.68 28.08
N ASP A 213 8.71 6.74 28.14
CA ASP A 213 9.53 7.38 27.11
C ASP A 213 9.39 6.66 25.76
N ILE A 214 9.46 5.33 25.74
CA ILE A 214 9.28 4.54 24.50
C ILE A 214 7.88 4.73 23.93
N GLN A 215 6.83 4.76 24.77
CA GLN A 215 5.47 5.04 24.30
C GLN A 215 5.35 6.45 23.70
N THR A 216 6.00 7.44 24.32
CA THR A 216 6.03 8.82 23.83
C THR A 216 6.73 8.91 22.48
N GLN A 217 7.90 8.27 22.34
CA GLN A 217 8.65 8.20 21.08
C GLN A 217 7.85 7.48 19.99
N ALA A 218 7.14 6.39 20.32
CA ALA A 218 6.26 5.70 19.37
C ALA A 218 5.14 6.61 18.85
N LEU A 219 4.50 7.39 19.73
CA LEU A 219 3.47 8.35 19.32
C LEU A 219 4.04 9.50 18.48
N GLU A 220 5.23 9.98 18.80
CA GLU A 220 5.92 11.01 18.03
C GLU A 220 6.32 10.51 16.64
N CYS A 221 6.86 9.30 16.54
CA CYS A 221 7.12 8.62 15.28
C CYS A 221 5.88 8.57 14.39
N VAL A 222 4.70 8.21 14.93
CA VAL A 222 3.44 8.21 14.18
C VAL A 222 3.06 9.63 13.72
N LYS A 223 3.18 10.64 14.61
CA LYS A 223 2.89 12.05 14.28
C LYS A 223 3.81 12.60 13.19
N ASN A 224 5.07 12.15 13.16
CA ASN A 224 6.10 12.60 12.24
C ASN A 224 6.18 11.74 10.97
N ASN A 225 5.09 11.05 10.59
CA ASN A 225 5.01 10.20 9.39
C ASN A 225 6.15 9.17 9.30
N TYR A 226 6.49 8.57 10.43
CA TYR A 226 7.49 7.52 10.58
C TYR A 226 8.93 7.90 10.19
N VAL A 227 9.24 9.19 10.19
CA VAL A 227 10.60 9.70 10.02
C VAL A 227 11.36 9.51 11.34
N ASP A 228 12.59 8.98 11.24
CA ASP A 228 13.55 8.81 12.35
C ASP A 228 13.02 8.06 13.59
N CYS A 229 12.07 7.14 13.40
CA CYS A 229 11.57 6.29 14.48
C CYS A 229 12.70 5.44 15.07
N PHE A 230 13.03 5.71 16.33
CA PHE A 230 14.09 5.03 17.07
C PHE A 230 15.46 5.11 16.36
N ALA A 231 15.75 6.23 15.68
CA ALA A 231 17.06 6.49 15.08
C ALA A 231 18.10 6.79 16.16
N GLY A 232 18.75 5.75 16.67
CA GLY A 232 19.80 5.88 17.70
C GLY A 232 20.50 4.60 18.14
N GLU A 233 20.29 3.47 17.45
CA GLU A 233 20.93 2.17 17.76
C GLU A 233 22.00 1.78 16.73
#